data_AF-A0A7V2F3E2-F1
#
_entry.id   AF-A0A7V2F3E2-F1
#
_cell.length_a   1.000
_cell.length_b   1.000
_cell.length_c   1.000
_cell.angle_alpha   90.00
_cell.angle_beta   90.00
_cell.angle_gamma   90.00
#
_symmetry.space_group_name_H-M   'P 1'
#
loop_
_entity.id
_entity.type
_entity.pdbx_description
1 polymer ?
#
loop_
_entity_poly.entity_id
_entity_poly.type
_entity_poly.pdbx_seq_one_letter_code
_entity_poly.pdbx_strand_id
1 'polypeptide(L)'
;MNRFSGLLRKISDGLDLPQPDKSRILLEIASDLDDMYRFFREKGLGEEEAASRAEERLDLSNEALLELVEIHESGMRKLLGRISEQARTRWERVLLAMAVIVVAAYTGRQVFSVDLYQRAGRFVWPILLFALAALVIAIWQIYKLYIKKDHDIRTLGVGLPWLIAPGAASILTGLIGMFYEFHRSIRMAAEGAGGSPVFFVECALRCSAMMMVGLVTAIAIGIVWFILMNKVRSIEMAEAAWLID
;
A
#
# COMPACT_ATOMS: atom_id res chain seq x y z
N MET A 1 -0.13 32.28 -2.94
CA MET A 1 -1.52 32.13 -2.45
C MET A 1 -2.42 32.35 -3.66
N ASN A 2 -3.24 31.36 -4.00
CA ASN A 2 -3.89 31.28 -5.31
C ASN A 2 -4.93 32.40 -5.48
N ARG A 3 -4.59 33.36 -6.35
CA ARG A 3 -5.48 34.39 -6.91
C ARG A 3 -6.83 33.81 -7.41
N PHE A 4 -6.84 32.56 -7.85
CA PHE A 4 -8.02 31.82 -8.30
C PHE A 4 -8.65 30.86 -7.27
N SER A 5 -8.26 30.93 -6.00
CA SER A 5 -8.72 29.98 -4.96
C SER A 5 -10.24 29.96 -4.80
N GLY A 6 -10.90 31.12 -4.84
CA GLY A 6 -12.37 31.20 -4.74
C GLY A 6 -13.08 30.51 -5.91
N LEU A 7 -12.57 30.69 -7.13
CA LEU A 7 -13.11 30.04 -8.33
C LEU A 7 -12.87 28.53 -8.31
N LEU A 8 -11.64 28.09 -7.99
CA LEU A 8 -11.30 26.67 -7.88
C LEU A 8 -12.12 25.96 -6.81
N ARG A 9 -12.44 26.63 -5.70
CA ARG A 9 -13.34 26.11 -4.67
C ARG A 9 -14.75 25.91 -5.23
N LYS A 10 -15.29 26.91 -5.92
CA LYS A 10 -16.62 26.83 -6.55
C LYS A 10 -16.69 25.68 -7.57
N ILE A 11 -15.63 25.46 -8.35
CA ILE A 11 -15.52 24.34 -9.29
C ILE A 11 -15.41 23.01 -8.53
N SER A 12 -14.59 22.95 -7.49
CA SER A 12 -14.45 21.76 -6.62
C SER A 12 -15.81 21.35 -6.06
N ASP A 13 -16.59 22.28 -5.53
CA ASP A 13 -17.91 22.02 -4.97
C ASP A 13 -18.91 21.48 -6.02
N GLY A 14 -18.74 21.86 -7.30
CA GLY A 14 -19.56 21.39 -8.41
C GLY A 14 -19.12 20.05 -9.03
N LEU A 15 -17.85 19.67 -8.86
CA LEU A 15 -17.31 18.41 -9.38
C LEU A 15 -17.64 17.24 -8.45
N ASP A 16 -18.56 16.36 -8.85
CA ASP A 16 -18.84 15.10 -8.15
C ASP A 16 -17.84 14.01 -8.56
N LEU A 17 -16.57 14.22 -8.17
CA LEU A 17 -15.48 13.29 -8.47
C LEU A 17 -14.76 12.83 -7.21
N PRO A 18 -14.37 11.54 -7.14
CA PRO A 18 -13.53 11.04 -6.08
C PRO A 18 -12.10 11.61 -6.19
N GLN A 19 -11.44 11.71 -5.04
CA GLN A 19 -10.00 11.93 -5.02
C GLN A 19 -9.26 10.66 -5.45
N PRO A 20 -8.13 10.75 -6.19
CA PRO A 20 -7.32 11.94 -6.49
C PRO A 20 -7.69 12.68 -7.79
N ASP A 21 -8.71 12.22 -8.52
CA ASP A 21 -9.01 12.73 -9.87
C ASP A 21 -9.54 14.16 -9.82
N LYS A 22 -10.37 14.48 -8.83
CA LYS A 22 -10.81 15.85 -8.56
C LYS A 22 -9.61 16.79 -8.40
N SER A 23 -8.65 16.45 -7.55
CA SER A 23 -7.44 17.27 -7.38
C SER A 23 -6.62 17.40 -8.65
N ARG A 24 -6.53 16.34 -9.47
CA ARG A 24 -5.80 16.39 -10.75
C ARG A 24 -6.44 17.38 -11.72
N ILE A 25 -7.76 17.32 -11.89
CA ILE A 25 -8.52 18.24 -12.75
C ILE A 25 -8.40 19.67 -12.23
N LEU A 26 -8.53 19.89 -10.92
CA LEU A 26 -8.38 21.23 -10.34
C LEU A 26 -6.98 21.80 -10.55
N LEU A 27 -5.93 20.96 -10.54
CA LEU A 27 -4.56 21.40 -10.82
C LEU A 27 -4.35 21.76 -12.29
N GLU A 28 -4.98 21.02 -13.21
CA GLU A 28 -4.95 21.33 -14.65
C GLU A 28 -5.65 22.66 -14.94
N ILE A 29 -6.87 22.84 -14.41
CA ILE A 29 -7.60 24.11 -14.49
C ILE A 29 -6.78 25.26 -13.87
N ALA A 30 -6.14 25.03 -12.72
CA ALA A 30 -5.29 26.04 -12.09
C ALA A 30 -4.08 26.41 -12.96
N SER A 31 -3.49 25.44 -13.67
CA SER A 31 -2.41 25.67 -14.62
C SER A 31 -2.88 26.52 -15.80
N ASP A 32 -4.02 26.16 -16.40
CA ASP A 32 -4.59 26.89 -17.55
C ASP A 32 -4.97 28.33 -17.19
N LEU A 33 -5.51 28.54 -15.98
CA LEU A 33 -5.78 29.89 -15.46
C LEU A 33 -4.50 30.72 -15.28
N ASP A 34 -3.42 30.12 -14.79
CA ASP A 34 -2.15 30.82 -14.62
C ASP A 34 -1.52 31.18 -15.97
N ASP A 35 -1.61 30.30 -16.97
CA ASP A 35 -1.14 30.55 -18.33
C ASP A 35 -1.94 31.67 -19.01
N MET A 36 -3.27 31.67 -18.88
CA MET A 36 -4.11 32.77 -19.37
C MET A 36 -3.84 34.09 -18.66
N TYR A 37 -3.64 34.05 -17.35
CA TYR A 37 -3.27 35.24 -16.58
C TYR A 37 -1.94 35.83 -17.05
N ARG A 38 -0.90 34.99 -17.21
CA ARG A 38 0.42 35.43 -17.71
C ARG A 38 0.31 36.04 -19.10
N PHE A 39 -0.46 35.42 -19.99
CA PHE A 39 -0.72 35.94 -21.32
C PHE A 39 -1.34 37.35 -21.28
N PHE A 40 -2.33 37.59 -20.41
CA PHE A 40 -2.93 38.92 -20.28
C PHE A 40 -1.98 39.94 -19.62
N ARG A 41 -1.14 39.52 -18.68
CA ARG A 41 -0.10 40.37 -18.09
C ARG A 41 0.94 40.80 -19.12
N GLU A 42 1.35 39.90 -20.01
CA GLU A 42 2.27 40.22 -21.11
C GLU A 42 1.68 41.21 -22.11
N LYS A 43 0.36 41.27 -22.23
CA LYS A 43 -0.36 42.30 -23.00
C LYS A 43 -0.49 43.65 -22.29
N GLY A 44 0.05 43.78 -21.08
CA GLY A 44 0.07 45.04 -20.32
C GLY A 44 -1.19 45.30 -19.48
N LEU A 45 -2.07 44.31 -19.31
CA LEU A 45 -3.24 44.44 -18.42
C LEU A 45 -2.82 44.50 -16.96
N GLY A 46 -3.58 45.22 -16.14
CA GLY A 46 -3.42 45.24 -14.67
C GLY A 46 -3.57 43.85 -14.06
N GLU A 47 -3.10 43.65 -12.83
CA GLU A 47 -3.16 42.33 -12.17
C GLU A 47 -4.60 41.84 -11.96
N GLU A 48 -5.48 42.69 -11.43
CA GLU A 48 -6.89 42.36 -11.23
C GLU A 48 -7.62 42.16 -12.56
N GLU A 49 -7.33 43.01 -13.56
CA GLU A 49 -7.96 42.93 -14.87
C GLU A 49 -7.51 41.66 -15.62
N ALA A 50 -6.22 41.30 -15.55
CA ALA A 50 -5.72 40.06 -16.14
C ALA A 50 -6.31 38.82 -15.49
N ALA A 51 -6.52 38.83 -14.17
CA ALA A 51 -7.18 37.74 -13.46
C ALA A 51 -8.64 37.62 -13.89
N SER A 52 -9.40 38.72 -13.88
CA SER A 52 -10.80 38.74 -14.34
C SER A 52 -10.93 38.25 -15.79
N ARG A 53 -10.03 38.67 -16.68
CA ARG A 53 -10.02 38.23 -18.08
C ARG A 53 -9.68 36.76 -18.25
N ALA A 54 -8.80 36.21 -17.41
CA ALA A 54 -8.51 34.79 -17.41
C ALA A 54 -9.73 33.97 -16.96
N GLU A 55 -10.44 34.42 -15.92
CA GLU A 55 -11.68 33.78 -15.45
C GLU A 55 -12.81 33.84 -16.49
N GLU A 56 -12.99 35.00 -17.16
CA GLU A 56 -13.98 35.16 -18.23
C GLU A 56 -13.69 34.29 -19.46
N ARG A 57 -12.41 34.03 -19.75
CA ARG A 57 -12.01 33.33 -20.96
C ARG A 57 -12.06 31.82 -20.82
N LEU A 58 -11.88 31.31 -19.60
CA LEU A 58 -12.02 29.89 -19.32
C LEU A 58 -13.51 29.55 -19.22
N ASP A 59 -14.03 28.81 -20.20
CA ASP A 59 -15.41 28.35 -20.19
C ASP A 59 -15.57 27.28 -19.10
N LEU A 60 -16.00 27.72 -17.93
CA LEU A 60 -16.26 26.88 -16.75
C LEU A 60 -17.75 26.56 -16.62
N SER A 61 -18.48 26.53 -17.74
CA SER A 61 -19.85 26.03 -17.75
C SER A 61 -19.90 24.58 -17.23
N ASN A 62 -21.02 24.20 -16.62
CA ASN A 62 -21.22 22.84 -16.14
C ASN A 62 -21.08 21.80 -17.28
N GLU A 63 -21.42 22.19 -18.50
CA GLU A 63 -21.28 21.38 -19.71
C GLU A 63 -19.81 21.14 -20.06
N ALA A 64 -18.98 22.20 -20.07
CA ALA A 64 -17.54 22.08 -20.30
C ALA A 64 -16.85 21.26 -19.20
N LEU A 65 -17.26 21.42 -17.93
CA LEU A 65 -16.75 20.60 -16.83
C LEU A 65 -17.10 19.12 -17.02
N LEU A 66 -18.34 18.80 -17.41
CA LEU A 66 -18.75 17.42 -17.70
C LEU A 66 -17.94 16.81 -18.84
N GLU A 67 -17.68 17.56 -19.90
CA GLU A 67 -16.86 17.11 -21.02
C GLU A 67 -15.40 16.88 -20.60
N LEU A 68 -14.85 17.76 -19.76
CA LEU A 68 -13.51 17.62 -19.20
C LEU A 68 -13.38 16.35 -18.33
N VAL A 69 -14.41 16.06 -17.52
CA VAL A 69 -14.51 14.81 -16.76
C VAL A 69 -14.58 13.61 -17.70
N GLU A 70 -15.37 13.70 -18.76
CA GLU A 70 -15.55 12.60 -19.72
C GLU A 70 -14.25 12.25 -20.44
N ILE A 71 -13.45 13.25 -20.81
CA ILE A 71 -12.12 13.05 -21.43
C ILE A 71 -11.14 12.39 -20.45
N HIS A 72 -11.23 12.77 -19.17
CA HIS A 72 -10.35 12.24 -18.12
C HIS A 72 -10.73 10.84 -17.62
N GLU A 73 -11.95 10.37 -17.89
CA GLU A 73 -12.32 8.98 -17.66
C GLU A 73 -11.63 8.06 -18.67
N SER A 74 -10.51 7.46 -18.27
CA SER A 74 -9.86 6.40 -19.05
C SER A 74 -10.88 5.33 -19.49
N GLY A 75 -10.79 4.84 -20.72
CA GLY A 75 -11.76 3.84 -21.25
C GLY A 75 -11.89 2.57 -20.38
N MET A 76 -10.85 2.24 -19.62
CA MET A 76 -10.88 1.19 -18.61
C MET A 76 -11.87 1.48 -17.46
N ARG A 77 -12.04 2.76 -17.10
CA ARG A 77 -12.96 3.25 -16.07
C ARG A 77 -14.40 3.36 -16.55
N LYS A 78 -14.68 3.73 -17.81
CA LYS A 78 -16.03 3.58 -18.40
C LYS A 78 -16.53 2.13 -18.35
N LEU A 79 -15.61 1.18 -18.56
CA LEU A 79 -15.87 -0.26 -18.43
C LEU A 79 -16.05 -0.70 -16.97
N LEU A 80 -15.19 -0.23 -16.06
CA LEU A 80 -15.23 -0.58 -14.63
C LEU A 80 -16.30 0.18 -13.83
N GLY A 81 -16.75 1.35 -14.29
CA GLY A 81 -17.72 2.22 -13.62
C GLY A 81 -19.14 1.67 -13.61
N ARG A 82 -19.45 0.72 -14.51
CA ARG A 82 -20.67 -0.10 -14.43
C ARG A 82 -20.69 -1.00 -13.18
N ILE A 83 -19.54 -1.28 -12.59
CA ILE A 83 -19.41 -1.94 -11.29
C ILE A 83 -19.18 -0.81 -10.30
N SER A 84 -20.20 -0.41 -9.53
CA SER A 84 -20.12 0.77 -8.66
C SER A 84 -18.81 0.82 -7.89
N GLU A 85 -18.16 1.98 -7.78
CA GLU A 85 -16.86 2.10 -7.08
C GLU A 85 -16.93 1.54 -5.64
N GLN A 86 -18.13 1.57 -5.04
CA GLN A 86 -18.45 0.93 -3.76
C GLN A 86 -18.47 -0.61 -3.84
N ALA A 87 -19.03 -1.18 -4.91
CA ALA A 87 -18.97 -2.61 -5.19
C ALA A 87 -17.53 -3.02 -5.54
N ARG A 88 -16.81 -2.26 -6.37
CA ARG A 88 -15.41 -2.55 -6.74
C ARG A 88 -14.49 -2.53 -5.52
N THR A 89 -14.57 -1.53 -4.66
CA THR A 89 -13.77 -1.50 -3.41
C THR A 89 -14.19 -2.60 -2.43
N ARG A 90 -15.48 -2.97 -2.35
CA ARG A 90 -15.91 -4.14 -1.56
C ARG A 90 -15.40 -5.45 -2.16
N TRP A 91 -15.49 -5.63 -3.47
CA TRP A 91 -15.04 -6.82 -4.18
C TRP A 91 -13.52 -6.95 -4.19
N GLU A 92 -12.77 -5.86 -4.36
CA GLU A 92 -11.31 -5.84 -4.20
C GLU A 92 -10.94 -6.23 -2.78
N ARG A 93 -11.60 -5.69 -1.75
CA ARG A 93 -11.37 -6.08 -0.35
C ARG A 93 -11.77 -7.54 -0.09
N VAL A 94 -12.88 -8.01 -0.64
CA VAL A 94 -13.36 -9.40 -0.49
C VAL A 94 -12.44 -10.36 -1.22
N LEU A 95 -12.02 -10.07 -2.45
CA LEU A 95 -11.10 -10.89 -3.23
C LEU A 95 -9.72 -10.90 -2.59
N LEU A 96 -9.24 -9.76 -2.08
CA LEU A 96 -7.95 -9.69 -1.40
C LEU A 96 -8.02 -10.41 -0.05
N ALA A 97 -9.09 -10.24 0.73
CA ALA A 97 -9.33 -11.01 1.94
C ALA A 97 -9.43 -12.51 1.64
N MET A 98 -10.15 -12.90 0.58
CA MET A 98 -10.29 -14.28 0.15
C MET A 98 -8.96 -14.86 -0.34
N ALA A 99 -8.17 -14.10 -1.10
CA ALA A 99 -6.83 -14.49 -1.51
C ALA A 99 -5.92 -14.67 -0.30
N VAL A 100 -5.95 -13.74 0.66
CA VAL A 100 -5.22 -13.85 1.93
C VAL A 100 -5.68 -15.06 2.73
N ILE A 101 -6.99 -15.32 2.83
CA ILE A 101 -7.55 -16.49 3.53
C ILE A 101 -7.15 -17.78 2.83
N VAL A 102 -7.22 -17.84 1.49
CA VAL A 102 -6.83 -19.02 0.71
C VAL A 102 -5.34 -19.28 0.85
N VAL A 103 -4.50 -18.24 0.73
CA VAL A 103 -3.05 -18.35 0.97
C VAL A 103 -2.81 -18.77 2.41
N ALA A 104 -3.43 -18.14 3.40
CA ALA A 104 -3.26 -18.49 4.81
C ALA A 104 -3.77 -19.91 5.14
N ALA A 105 -4.85 -20.38 4.51
CA ALA A 105 -5.38 -21.72 4.70
C ALA A 105 -4.49 -22.77 4.01
N TYR A 106 -4.01 -22.48 2.81
CA TYR A 106 -3.17 -23.39 2.04
C TYR A 106 -1.75 -23.46 2.62
N THR A 107 -1.14 -22.30 2.86
CA THR A 107 0.14 -22.16 3.57
C THR A 107 0.01 -22.68 4.99
N GLY A 108 -1.06 -22.35 5.72
CA GLY A 108 -1.31 -22.85 7.06
C GLY A 108 -1.39 -24.37 7.07
N ARG A 109 -2.16 -24.99 6.18
CA ARG A 109 -2.24 -26.44 6.07
C ARG A 109 -0.89 -27.08 5.74
N GLN A 110 -0.09 -26.50 4.84
CA GLN A 110 1.25 -27.00 4.55
C GLN A 110 2.22 -26.79 5.71
N VAL A 111 2.18 -25.64 6.36
CA VAL A 111 3.00 -25.32 7.51
C VAL A 111 2.66 -26.26 8.66
N PHE A 112 1.39 -26.45 8.99
CA PHE A 112 0.92 -27.42 9.99
C PHE A 112 1.03 -28.89 9.57
N SER A 113 1.42 -29.18 8.33
CA SER A 113 1.82 -30.54 7.99
C SER A 113 3.09 -30.87 8.78
N VAL A 114 3.02 -31.95 9.55
CA VAL A 114 4.00 -32.32 10.57
C VAL A 114 5.43 -32.39 10.01
N ASP A 115 5.57 -32.69 8.72
CA ASP A 115 6.86 -32.86 8.05
C ASP A 115 7.66 -31.56 7.90
N LEU A 116 7.01 -30.41 7.66
CA LEU A 116 7.73 -29.14 7.45
C LEU A 116 8.33 -28.63 8.76
N TYR A 117 7.56 -28.67 9.85
CA TYR A 117 8.04 -28.29 11.18
C TYR A 117 9.11 -29.22 11.71
N GLN A 118 8.94 -30.54 11.52
CA GLN A 118 9.95 -31.49 11.95
C GLN A 118 11.28 -31.30 11.19
N ARG A 119 11.22 -30.93 9.90
CA ARG A 119 12.43 -30.73 9.07
C ARG A 119 13.11 -29.39 9.26
N ALA A 120 12.36 -28.30 9.40
CA ALA A 120 12.94 -26.96 9.48
C ALA A 120 13.63 -26.65 10.82
N GLY A 121 13.55 -27.57 11.80
CA GLY A 121 14.41 -27.56 12.98
C GLY A 121 14.06 -26.47 14.00
N ARG A 122 15.01 -26.18 14.91
CA ARG A 122 14.77 -25.29 16.05
C ARG A 122 14.58 -23.81 15.65
N PHE A 123 15.08 -23.40 14.48
CA PHE A 123 15.02 -22.02 14.01
C PHE A 123 13.65 -21.58 13.50
N VAL A 124 12.70 -22.51 13.34
CA VAL A 124 11.31 -22.15 13.01
C VAL A 124 10.62 -21.44 14.16
N TRP A 125 10.94 -21.79 15.41
CA TRP A 125 10.29 -21.24 16.58
C TRP A 125 10.45 -19.72 16.70
N PRO A 126 11.65 -19.13 16.54
CA PRO A 126 11.77 -17.68 16.47
C PRO A 126 11.03 -17.05 15.28
N ILE A 127 11.02 -17.70 14.10
CA ILE A 127 10.25 -17.18 12.95
C ILE A 127 8.75 -17.11 13.28
N LEU A 128 8.21 -18.14 13.93
CA LEU A 128 6.84 -18.14 14.42
C LEU A 128 6.57 -17.08 15.47
N LEU A 129 7.52 -16.84 16.37
CA LEU A 129 7.41 -15.77 17.37
C LEU A 129 7.31 -14.40 16.69
N PHE A 130 8.12 -14.15 15.66
CA PHE A 130 8.03 -12.92 14.87
C PHE A 130 6.71 -12.80 14.10
N ALA A 131 6.23 -13.90 13.52
CA ALA A 131 4.92 -13.93 12.87
C ALA A 131 3.79 -13.58 13.85
N LEU A 132 3.83 -14.14 15.06
CA LEU A 132 2.86 -13.84 16.12
C LEU A 132 2.93 -12.38 16.57
N ALA A 133 4.15 -11.85 16.77
CA ALA A 133 4.34 -10.44 17.12
C ALA A 133 3.78 -9.51 16.04
N ALA A 134 4.04 -9.81 14.76
CA ALA A 134 3.49 -9.05 13.63
C ALA A 134 1.95 -9.11 13.60
N LEU A 135 1.35 -10.28 13.88
CA LEU A 135 -0.09 -10.45 13.95
C LEU A 135 -0.71 -9.58 15.07
N VAL A 136 -0.11 -9.57 16.26
CA VAL A 136 -0.58 -8.74 17.38
C VAL A 136 -0.51 -7.25 17.03
N ILE A 137 0.59 -6.80 16.43
CA ILE A 137 0.74 -5.40 15.98
C ILE A 137 -0.31 -5.09 14.91
N ALA A 138 -0.54 -5.99 13.95
CA ALA A 138 -1.52 -5.80 12.89
C ALA A 138 -2.95 -5.69 13.44
N ILE A 139 -3.35 -6.57 14.37
CA ILE A 139 -4.65 -6.52 15.04
C ILE A 139 -4.81 -5.20 15.80
N TRP A 140 -3.77 -4.77 16.52
CA TRP A 140 -3.78 -3.49 17.24
C TRP A 140 -3.97 -2.29 16.29
N GLN A 141 -3.27 -2.29 15.15
CA GLN A 141 -3.41 -1.24 14.14
C GLN A 141 -4.79 -1.25 13.48
N ILE A 142 -5.33 -2.43 13.14
CA ILE A 142 -6.68 -2.57 12.60
C ILE A 142 -7.70 -2.06 13.62
N TYR A 143 -7.57 -2.44 14.90
CA TYR A 143 -8.43 -1.94 15.96
C TYR A 143 -8.39 -0.41 16.06
N LYS A 144 -7.19 0.18 16.06
CA LYS A 144 -7.02 1.64 16.11
C LYS A 144 -7.67 2.34 14.90
N LEU A 145 -7.44 1.82 13.69
CA LEU A 145 -7.91 2.40 12.44
C LEU A 145 -9.43 2.24 12.22
N TYR A 146 -9.99 1.07 12.53
CA TYR A 146 -11.37 0.75 12.17
C TYR A 146 -12.36 0.92 13.32
N ILE A 147 -11.97 0.60 14.55
CA ILE A 147 -12.88 0.59 15.71
C ILE A 147 -12.78 1.90 16.46
N LYS A 148 -11.58 2.31 16.88
CA LYS A 148 -11.41 3.54 17.65
C LYS A 148 -11.65 4.80 16.80
N LYS A 149 -11.40 4.72 15.49
CA LYS A 149 -11.48 5.86 14.55
C LYS A 149 -10.74 7.09 15.11
N ASP A 150 -9.55 6.87 15.66
CA ASP A 150 -8.67 7.97 16.06
C ASP A 150 -8.20 8.64 14.76
N HIS A 151 -8.57 9.90 14.53
CA HIS A 151 -8.22 10.67 13.32
C HIS A 151 -6.97 11.54 13.53
N ASP A 152 -6.22 11.34 14.61
CA ASP A 152 -4.97 12.09 14.79
C ASP A 152 -3.90 11.55 13.83
N ILE A 153 -3.70 12.24 12.70
CA ILE A 153 -2.71 11.95 11.65
C ILE A 153 -1.34 11.63 12.25
N ARG A 154 -0.91 12.39 13.28
CA ARG A 154 0.42 12.23 13.86
C ARG A 154 0.59 10.87 14.51
N THR A 155 -0.49 10.28 15.01
CA THR A 155 -0.44 8.99 15.71
C THR A 155 -0.79 7.80 14.82
N LEU A 156 -1.44 8.01 13.67
CA LEU A 156 -1.78 6.93 12.74
C LEU A 156 -0.54 6.25 12.18
N GLY A 157 0.49 7.02 11.80
CA GLY A 157 1.70 6.49 11.16
C GLY A 157 2.72 5.84 12.10
N VAL A 158 2.76 6.22 13.38
CA VAL A 158 3.88 5.91 14.30
C VAL A 158 4.10 4.41 14.54
N GLY A 159 3.05 3.60 14.48
CA GLY A 159 3.16 2.17 14.74
C GLY A 159 3.25 1.28 13.49
N LEU A 160 3.13 1.85 12.29
CA LEU A 160 3.13 1.08 11.05
C LEU A 160 4.53 0.54 10.67
N PRO A 161 5.60 1.34 10.73
CA PRO A 161 6.96 0.86 10.43
C PRO A 161 7.38 -0.33 11.29
N TRP A 162 6.85 -0.43 12.52
CA TRP A 162 7.10 -1.55 13.43
C TRP A 162 6.58 -2.90 12.92
N LEU A 163 5.66 -2.93 11.94
CA LEU A 163 5.27 -4.18 11.27
C LEU A 163 6.38 -4.73 10.36
N ILE A 164 7.25 -3.89 9.79
CA ILE A 164 8.32 -4.36 8.92
C ILE A 164 9.42 -5.06 9.74
N ALA A 165 9.68 -4.60 10.96
CA ALA A 165 10.70 -5.14 11.85
C ALA A 165 10.60 -6.67 12.06
N PRO A 166 9.45 -7.27 12.43
CA PRO A 166 9.33 -8.72 12.55
C PRO A 166 9.47 -9.45 11.20
N GLY A 167 9.09 -8.84 10.07
CA GLY A 167 9.31 -9.42 8.75
C GLY A 167 10.79 -9.45 8.35
N ALA A 168 11.54 -8.39 8.67
CA ALA A 168 12.99 -8.39 8.50
C ALA A 168 13.67 -9.41 9.44
N ALA A 169 13.22 -9.48 10.69
CA ALA A 169 13.73 -10.42 11.67
C ALA A 169 13.46 -11.89 11.28
N SER A 170 12.32 -12.20 10.64
CA SER A 170 12.03 -13.55 10.16
C SER A 170 12.98 -13.98 9.02
N ILE A 171 13.29 -13.08 8.09
CA ILE A 171 14.28 -13.34 7.03
C ILE A 171 15.67 -13.57 7.62
N LEU A 172 16.11 -12.67 8.52
CA LEU A 172 17.42 -12.79 9.17
C LEU A 172 17.54 -14.09 9.95
N THR A 173 16.49 -14.50 10.65
CA THR A 173 16.46 -15.78 11.38
C THR A 173 16.55 -16.97 10.43
N GLY A 174 15.84 -16.94 9.29
CA GLY A 174 15.94 -17.96 8.25
C GLY A 174 17.37 -18.08 7.70
N LEU A 175 18.03 -16.94 7.44
CA LEU A 175 19.42 -16.89 6.99
C LEU A 175 20.39 -17.44 8.04
N ILE A 176 20.25 -17.03 9.31
CA ILE A 176 21.09 -17.54 10.40
C ILE A 176 20.91 -19.05 10.57
N GLY A 177 19.67 -19.54 10.52
CA GLY A 177 19.37 -20.97 10.58
C GLY A 177 19.99 -21.74 9.42
N MET A 178 19.93 -21.19 8.21
CA MET A 178 20.59 -21.76 7.02
C MET A 178 22.10 -21.87 7.21
N PHE A 179 22.78 -20.81 7.64
CA PHE A 179 24.23 -20.84 7.88
C PHE A 179 24.61 -21.83 8.98
N TYR A 180 23.79 -21.92 10.04
CA TYR A 180 24.01 -22.86 11.13
C TYR A 180 23.91 -24.32 10.65
N GLU A 181 22.86 -24.68 9.92
CA GLU A 181 22.67 -26.05 9.40
C GLU A 181 23.73 -26.42 8.36
N PHE A 182 24.14 -25.47 7.53
CA PHE A 182 25.22 -25.66 6.58
C PHE A 182 26.57 -25.91 7.28
N HIS A 183 26.91 -25.08 8.27
CA HIS A 183 28.13 -25.25 9.06
C HIS A 183 28.14 -26.59 9.81
N ARG A 184 27.00 -26.96 10.42
CA ARG A 184 26.84 -28.25 11.10
C ARG A 184 27.06 -29.43 10.15
N SER A 185 26.52 -29.35 8.94
CA SER A 185 26.64 -30.41 7.94
C SER A 185 28.08 -30.56 7.42
N ILE A 186 28.78 -29.45 7.19
CA ILE A 186 30.22 -29.48 6.85
C ILE A 186 31.04 -30.15 7.96
N ARG A 187 30.77 -29.82 9.21
CA ARG A 187 31.49 -30.41 10.35
C ARG A 187 31.27 -31.92 10.45
N MET A 188 30.03 -32.38 10.31
CA MET A 188 29.70 -33.81 10.31
C MET A 188 30.36 -34.56 9.15
N ALA A 189 30.44 -33.94 7.96
CA ALA A 189 31.13 -34.51 6.81
C ALA A 189 32.65 -34.61 7.05
N ALA A 190 33.26 -33.58 7.67
CA ALA A 190 34.68 -33.55 7.99
C ALA A 190 35.08 -34.59 9.06
N GLU A 191 34.20 -34.85 10.03
CA GLU A 191 34.41 -35.86 11.09
C GLU A 191 34.24 -37.31 10.59
N GLY A 192 34.06 -37.52 9.28
CA GLY A 192 34.01 -38.86 8.66
C GLY A 192 32.69 -39.60 8.86
N ALA A 193 31.69 -38.96 9.47
CA ALA A 193 30.42 -39.58 9.84
C ALA A 193 29.44 -39.80 8.68
N GLY A 194 29.71 -39.29 7.47
CA GLY A 194 28.77 -39.47 6.36
C GLY A 194 29.09 -38.68 5.11
N GLY A 195 30.09 -39.13 4.34
CA GLY A 195 30.32 -38.67 2.96
C GLY A 195 29.24 -39.09 1.96
N SER A 196 28.04 -39.48 2.44
CA SER A 196 26.94 -39.89 1.57
C SER A 196 26.23 -38.66 0.99
N PRO A 197 25.99 -38.60 -0.33
CA PRO A 197 25.25 -37.50 -0.98
C PRO A 197 23.85 -37.27 -0.37
N VAL A 198 23.30 -38.27 0.33
CA VAL A 198 22.03 -38.16 1.06
C VAL A 198 22.07 -37.05 2.13
N PHE A 199 23.17 -36.89 2.86
CA PHE A 199 23.28 -35.84 3.89
C PHE A 199 23.25 -34.42 3.30
N PHE A 200 23.89 -34.22 2.15
CA PHE A 200 23.87 -32.93 1.46
C PHE A 200 22.48 -32.60 0.95
N VAL A 201 21.75 -33.58 0.42
CA VAL A 201 20.35 -33.39 -0.01
C VAL A 201 19.47 -33.04 1.19
N GLU A 202 19.63 -33.73 2.32
CA GLU A 202 18.86 -33.41 3.52
C GLU A 202 19.18 -32.01 4.07
N CYS A 203 20.46 -31.64 4.13
CA CYS A 203 20.87 -30.28 4.50
C CYS A 203 20.24 -29.24 3.56
N ALA A 204 20.30 -29.46 2.25
CA ALA A 204 19.73 -28.56 1.26
C ALA A 204 18.20 -28.40 1.44
N LEU A 205 17.49 -29.50 1.71
CA LEU A 205 16.05 -29.48 2.00
C LEU A 205 15.72 -28.72 3.29
N ARG A 206 16.53 -28.86 4.35
CA ARG A 206 16.32 -28.11 5.61
C ARG A 206 16.59 -26.62 5.43
N CYS A 207 17.68 -26.28 4.75
CA CYS A 207 18.04 -24.90 4.41
C CYS A 207 16.96 -24.21 3.57
N SER A 208 16.47 -24.89 2.53
CA SER A 208 15.41 -24.35 1.67
C SER A 208 14.10 -24.18 2.42
N ALA A 209 13.73 -25.14 3.27
CA ALA A 209 12.53 -25.05 4.10
C ALA A 209 12.58 -23.85 5.08
N MET A 210 13.71 -23.64 5.78
CA MET A 210 13.86 -22.49 6.69
C MET A 210 13.75 -21.15 5.95
N MET A 211 14.43 -21.02 4.81
CA MET A 211 14.36 -19.80 3.99
C MET A 211 12.95 -19.55 3.45
N MET A 212 12.27 -20.61 3.00
CA MET A 212 10.90 -20.52 2.51
C MET A 212 9.94 -20.02 3.60
N VAL A 213 10.02 -20.58 4.81
CA VAL A 213 9.17 -20.15 5.94
C VAL A 213 9.46 -18.70 6.32
N GLY A 214 10.74 -18.30 6.40
CA GLY A 214 11.13 -16.92 6.69
C GLY A 214 10.66 -15.91 5.65
N LEU A 215 10.79 -16.26 4.36
CA LEU A 215 10.39 -15.41 3.23
C LEU A 215 8.86 -15.28 3.11
N VAL A 216 8.13 -16.39 3.20
CA VAL A 216 6.66 -16.39 3.17
C VAL A 216 6.10 -15.57 4.32
N THR A 217 6.66 -15.70 5.52
CA THR A 217 6.28 -14.89 6.69
C THR A 217 6.51 -13.40 6.41
N ALA A 218 7.68 -13.03 5.89
CA ALA A 218 7.99 -11.63 5.59
C ALA A 218 7.10 -11.04 4.48
N ILE A 219 6.79 -11.81 3.44
CA ILE A 219 5.86 -11.40 2.37
C ILE A 219 4.47 -11.16 2.96
N ALA A 220 3.96 -12.08 3.77
CA ALA A 220 2.66 -11.93 4.41
C ALA A 220 2.60 -10.66 5.28
N ILE A 221 3.64 -10.42 6.09
CA ILE A 221 3.78 -9.20 6.91
C ILE A 221 3.83 -7.95 6.02
N GLY A 222 4.59 -7.98 4.93
CA GLY A 222 4.70 -6.87 3.98
C GLY A 222 3.38 -6.52 3.30
N ILE A 223 2.58 -7.53 2.93
CA ILE A 223 1.22 -7.32 2.38
C ILE A 223 0.31 -6.64 3.41
N VAL A 224 0.31 -7.12 4.65
CA VAL A 224 -0.49 -6.52 5.74
C VAL A 224 -0.08 -5.07 5.97
N TRP A 225 1.23 -4.80 6.05
CA TRP A 225 1.76 -3.46 6.17
C TRP A 225 1.32 -2.55 5.02
N PHE A 226 1.43 -3.01 3.77
CA PHE A 226 1.04 -2.24 2.59
C PHE A 226 -0.44 -1.86 2.60
N ILE A 227 -1.32 -2.79 2.96
CA ILE A 227 -2.77 -2.54 3.05
C ILE A 227 -3.07 -1.45 4.09
N LEU A 228 -2.46 -1.56 5.27
CA LEU A 228 -2.66 -0.58 6.34
C LEU A 228 -2.07 0.78 5.97
N MET A 229 -0.92 0.82 5.29
CA MET A 229 -0.26 2.06 4.88
C MET A 229 -1.09 2.79 3.84
N ASN A 230 -1.64 2.05 2.87
CA ASN A 230 -2.51 2.63 1.86
C ASN A 230 -3.77 3.22 2.50
N LYS A 231 -4.30 2.58 3.56
CA LYS A 231 -5.45 3.09 4.30
C LYS A 231 -5.12 4.37 5.07
N VAL A 232 -3.99 4.42 5.77
CA VAL A 232 -3.51 5.62 6.47
C VAL A 232 -3.35 6.78 5.48
N ARG A 233 -2.67 6.53 4.36
CA ARG A 233 -2.45 7.55 3.31
C ARG A 233 -3.77 8.08 2.72
N SER A 234 -4.76 7.22 2.54
CA SER A 234 -6.10 7.63 2.10
C SER A 234 -6.80 8.55 3.11
N ILE A 235 -6.61 8.34 4.41
CA ILE A 235 -7.16 9.21 5.46
C ILE A 235 -6.41 10.55 5.46
N GLU A 236 -5.07 10.51 5.39
CA GLU A 236 -4.24 11.71 5.31
C GLU A 236 -4.62 12.61 4.12
N MET A 237 -4.85 12.02 2.95
CA MET A 237 -5.30 12.77 1.77
C MET A 237 -6.69 13.38 1.95
N ALA A 238 -7.60 12.67 2.61
CA ALA A 238 -8.95 13.18 2.88
C ALA A 238 -8.92 14.35 3.86
N GLU A 239 -8.09 14.29 4.89
CA GLU A 239 -7.93 15.39 5.86
C GLU A 239 -7.15 16.57 5.27
N ALA A 240 -6.12 16.31 4.45
CA ALA A 240 -5.39 17.38 3.77
C ALA A 240 -6.29 18.14 2.79
N ALA A 241 -7.20 17.46 2.09
CA ALA A 241 -8.19 18.12 1.24
C ALA A 241 -9.09 19.06 2.06
N TRP A 242 -9.57 18.60 3.24
CA TRP A 242 -10.41 19.41 4.12
C TRP A 242 -9.71 20.66 4.69
N LEU A 243 -8.39 20.62 4.89
CA LEU A 243 -7.62 21.77 5.41
C LEU A 243 -7.29 22.82 4.33
N ILE A 244 -7.39 22.46 3.05
CA ILE A 244 -7.18 23.37 1.92
C ILE A 244 -8.48 24.11 1.56
N ASP A 245 -9.64 23.55 1.95
CA ASP A 245 -10.96 24.19 1.88
C ASP A 245 -11.19 25.19 3.05
#